data_AF-A0A2V2USQ6-F1
#
_entry.id   AF-A0A2V2USQ6-F1
#
_cell.length_a   1.000
_cell.length_b   1.000
_cell.length_c   1.000
_cell.angle_alpha   90.00
_cell.angle_beta   90.00
_cell.angle_gamma   90.00
#
_symmetry.space_group_name_H-M   'P 1'
#
loop_
_entity.id
_entity.type
_entity.pdbx_description
1 polymer ?
#
loop_
_entity_poly.entity_id
_entity_poly.type
_entity_poly.pdbx_seq_one_letter_code
_entity_poly.pdbx_strand_id
1 'polypeptide(L)'
;MWVLPCRVRRDAARAAADMVLTGPGLSVVVEAMLVSRQVFQRMLSFLTYRISATLQLVCFFFIACFSLTPRNYGSADADFQFFHLPVLMFMLITLLNDGCLMTIGYDRVVPSKLPQRWNLPVVFTIAIILAAVACSSSLMLLWIALEGWGEETYPNSWFKALGLAQLKQGKVVTLLYLKISISDFLTLFSSRTGGRWFFTMAPGLVLLIGAIISLFVSSMVASFWHTSRPDGLLTEGLAWGDTNSERLLPLWVWIYCIVWWLIQDAVKVGAHKLMEWMDLFGCVSKAYGGKVVEQYMENKITEPAN
;
A
#
# COMPACT_ATOMS: atom_id res chain seq x y z
N MET A 1 -28.17 -14.01 -9.87
CA MET A 1 -28.78 -12.87 -9.16
C MET A 1 -30.16 -12.64 -9.74
N TRP A 2 -31.21 -13.05 -9.02
CA TRP A 2 -32.60 -12.84 -9.43
C TRP A 2 -33.11 -11.55 -8.78
N VAL A 3 -33.54 -10.58 -9.59
CA VAL A 3 -33.96 -9.24 -9.14
C VAL A 3 -35.45 -9.09 -9.40
N LEU A 4 -36.23 -8.79 -8.36
CA LEU A 4 -37.68 -8.71 -8.44
C LEU A 4 -38.21 -7.31 -8.07
N PRO A 5 -39.15 -6.75 -8.85
CA PRO A 5 -39.82 -5.49 -8.49
C PRO A 5 -40.74 -5.68 -7.28
N CYS A 6 -40.80 -4.70 -6.37
CA CYS A 6 -41.69 -4.72 -5.19
C CYS A 6 -43.16 -5.02 -5.54
N ARG A 7 -43.61 -4.66 -6.75
CA ARG A 7 -45.01 -4.78 -7.19
C ARG A 7 -45.44 -6.19 -7.63
N VAL A 8 -44.51 -7.16 -7.72
CA VAL A 8 -44.88 -8.56 -8.04
C VAL A 8 -45.33 -9.29 -6.77
N ARG A 9 -46.65 -9.36 -6.69
CA ARG A 9 -47.66 -9.95 -5.80
C ARG A 9 -47.40 -11.23 -4.96
N ARG A 10 -46.18 -11.75 -4.75
CA ARG A 10 -45.96 -12.95 -3.91
C ARG A 10 -44.73 -12.83 -2.99
N ASP A 11 -44.94 -12.90 -1.68
CA ASP A 11 -43.87 -12.87 -0.67
C ASP A 11 -42.89 -14.04 -0.82
N ALA A 12 -43.33 -15.18 -1.37
CA ALA A 12 -42.44 -16.28 -1.73
C ALA A 12 -41.37 -15.88 -2.76
N ALA A 13 -41.72 -15.00 -3.72
CA ALA A 13 -40.75 -14.51 -4.70
C ALA A 13 -39.76 -13.51 -4.08
N ARG A 14 -40.21 -12.71 -3.09
CA ARG A 14 -39.31 -11.84 -2.31
C ARG A 14 -38.37 -12.67 -1.43
N ALA A 15 -38.88 -13.74 -0.81
CA ALA A 15 -38.08 -14.65 0.00
C ALA A 15 -37.05 -15.45 -0.82
N ALA A 16 -37.32 -15.68 -2.11
CA ALA A 16 -36.40 -16.39 -3.01
C ALA A 16 -35.39 -15.47 -3.74
N ALA A 17 -35.54 -14.14 -3.65
CA ALA A 17 -34.69 -13.19 -4.38
C ALA A 17 -33.46 -12.78 -3.59
N ASP A 18 -32.31 -12.66 -4.26
CA ASP A 18 -31.08 -12.12 -3.67
C ASP A 18 -31.17 -10.60 -3.40
N MET A 19 -32.07 -9.92 -4.12
CA MET A 19 -32.28 -8.47 -4.02
C MET A 19 -33.72 -8.10 -4.36
N VAL A 20 -34.36 -7.36 -3.45
CA VAL A 20 -35.73 -6.84 -3.60
C VAL A 20 -35.66 -5.36 -3.95
N LEU A 21 -36.18 -4.97 -5.11
CA LEU A 21 -36.21 -3.57 -5.53
C LEU A 21 -37.32 -2.83 -4.81
N THR A 22 -37.00 -1.73 -4.13
CA THR A 22 -37.98 -0.87 -3.44
C THR A 22 -38.66 0.12 -4.39
N GLY A 23 -37.95 0.57 -5.44
CA GLY A 23 -38.49 1.45 -6.48
C GLY A 23 -38.98 0.68 -7.73
N PRO A 24 -39.98 1.20 -8.45
CA PRO A 24 -40.38 0.64 -9.75
C PRO A 24 -39.39 1.04 -10.86
N GLY A 25 -39.12 0.12 -11.78
CA GLY A 25 -38.43 0.41 -13.05
C GLY A 25 -37.08 -0.28 -13.20
N LEU A 26 -36.69 -0.52 -14.47
CA LEU A 26 -35.41 -1.13 -14.83
C LEU A 26 -34.21 -0.24 -14.45
N SER A 27 -34.42 1.07 -14.34
CA SER A 27 -33.39 2.04 -13.92
C SER A 27 -32.78 1.68 -12.56
N VAL A 28 -33.59 1.19 -11.60
CA VAL A 28 -33.10 0.80 -10.26
C VAL A 28 -32.13 -0.37 -10.34
N VAL A 29 -32.35 -1.29 -11.29
CA VAL A 29 -31.44 -2.42 -11.53
C VAL A 29 -30.12 -1.94 -12.11
N VAL A 30 -30.17 -1.01 -13.07
CA VAL A 30 -28.95 -0.43 -13.68
C VAL A 30 -28.13 0.32 -12.64
N GLU A 31 -28.77 1.13 -11.80
CA GLU A 31 -28.12 1.84 -10.70
C GLU A 31 -27.49 0.86 -9.68
N ALA A 32 -28.25 -0.15 -9.25
CA ALA A 32 -27.75 -1.19 -8.35
C ALA A 32 -26.52 -1.92 -8.94
N MET A 33 -26.53 -2.22 -10.25
CA MET A 33 -25.37 -2.80 -10.94
C MET A 33 -24.16 -1.86 -10.94
N LEU A 34 -24.36 -0.55 -11.18
CA LEU A 34 -23.26 0.42 -11.16
C LEU A 34 -22.65 0.56 -9.76
N VAL A 35 -23.48 0.64 -8.71
CA VAL A 35 -23.02 0.69 -7.31
C VAL A 35 -22.28 -0.59 -6.94
N SER A 36 -22.80 -1.76 -7.33
CA SER A 36 -22.13 -3.05 -7.10
C SER A 36 -20.72 -3.09 -7.72
N ARG A 37 -20.56 -2.57 -8.95
CA ARG A 37 -19.24 -2.47 -9.60
C ARG A 37 -18.28 -1.52 -8.89
N GLN A 38 -18.79 -0.43 -8.32
CA GLN A 38 -17.97 0.49 -7.51
C GLN A 38 -17.48 -0.19 -6.23
N VAL A 39 -18.39 -0.85 -5.49
CA VAL A 39 -18.03 -1.60 -4.28
C VAL A 39 -17.01 -2.69 -4.59
N PHE A 40 -17.19 -3.42 -5.70
CA PHE A 40 -16.25 -4.45 -6.12
C PHE A 40 -14.84 -3.89 -6.39
N GLN A 41 -14.72 -2.74 -7.05
CA GLN A 41 -13.41 -2.10 -7.25
C GLN A 41 -12.77 -1.64 -5.95
N ARG A 42 -13.53 -1.05 -5.02
CA ARG A 42 -13.02 -0.68 -3.69
C ARG A 42 -12.48 -1.90 -2.95
N MET A 43 -13.18 -3.03 -3.04
CA MET A 43 -12.74 -4.29 -2.44
C MET A 43 -11.44 -4.80 -3.06
N LEU A 44 -11.25 -4.72 -4.38
CA LEU A 44 -9.99 -5.11 -5.02
C LEU A 44 -8.81 -4.24 -4.56
N SER A 45 -8.99 -2.92 -4.51
CA SER A 45 -7.96 -1.99 -4.01
C SER A 45 -7.64 -2.25 -2.54
N PHE A 46 -8.66 -2.47 -1.72
CA PHE A 46 -8.52 -2.85 -0.30
C PHE A 46 -7.73 -4.16 -0.13
N LEU A 47 -8.06 -5.20 -0.88
CA LEU A 47 -7.38 -6.50 -0.79
C LEU A 47 -5.93 -6.41 -1.26
N THR A 48 -5.69 -5.74 -2.38
CA THR A 48 -4.32 -5.54 -2.92
C THR A 48 -3.45 -4.83 -1.89
N TYR A 49 -3.98 -3.78 -1.26
CA TYR A 49 -3.30 -3.06 -0.19
C TYR A 49 -3.05 -3.93 1.05
N ARG A 50 -4.10 -4.58 1.59
CA ARG A 50 -4.00 -5.41 2.80
C ARG A 50 -2.96 -6.52 2.64
N ILE A 51 -2.98 -7.21 1.50
CA ILE A 51 -2.02 -8.27 1.19
C ILE A 51 -0.60 -7.69 1.04
N SER A 52 -0.46 -6.55 0.36
CA SER A 52 0.84 -5.91 0.17
C SER A 52 1.46 -5.46 1.50
N ALA A 53 0.69 -4.79 2.36
CA ALA A 53 1.17 -4.25 3.62
C ALA A 53 1.60 -5.37 4.60
N THR A 54 0.84 -6.47 4.67
CA THR A 54 1.21 -7.60 5.53
C THR A 54 2.46 -8.32 5.02
N LEU A 55 2.55 -8.59 3.71
CA LEU A 55 3.72 -9.23 3.11
C LEU A 55 4.98 -8.37 3.27
N GLN A 56 4.88 -7.07 3.00
CA GLN A 56 5.99 -6.14 3.15
C GLN A 56 6.57 -6.20 4.57
N LEU A 57 5.73 -6.12 5.59
CA LEU A 57 6.17 -6.04 6.98
C LEU A 57 6.76 -7.39 7.44
N VAL A 58 6.10 -8.50 7.13
CA VAL A 58 6.57 -9.85 7.50
C VAL A 58 7.91 -10.15 6.80
N CYS A 59 8.01 -9.91 5.50
CA CYS A 59 9.24 -10.15 4.76
C CYS A 59 10.37 -9.21 5.21
N PHE A 60 10.06 -7.95 5.51
CA PHE A 60 11.04 -6.99 6.02
C PHE A 60 11.65 -7.48 7.33
N PHE A 61 10.83 -7.79 8.34
CA PHE A 61 11.34 -8.25 9.63
C PHE A 61 12.06 -9.59 9.52
N PHE A 62 11.53 -10.52 8.72
CA PHE A 62 12.18 -11.80 8.48
C PHE A 62 13.59 -11.60 7.91
N ILE A 63 13.74 -10.82 6.83
CA ILE A 63 15.04 -10.61 6.18
C ILE A 63 15.96 -9.76 7.07
N ALA A 64 15.44 -8.72 7.75
CA ALA A 64 16.21 -7.88 8.65
C ALA A 64 16.82 -8.67 9.80
N CYS A 65 16.06 -9.59 10.41
CA CYS A 65 16.54 -10.45 11.51
C CYS A 65 17.70 -11.38 11.10
N PHE A 66 17.70 -11.89 9.85
CA PHE A 66 18.74 -12.80 9.38
C PHE A 66 19.93 -12.11 8.72
N SER A 67 19.69 -11.06 7.93
CA SER A 67 20.72 -10.46 7.07
C SER A 67 21.34 -9.19 7.63
N LEU A 68 20.60 -8.38 8.39
CA LEU A 68 21.01 -7.05 8.82
C LEU A 68 21.02 -6.97 10.36
N THR A 69 21.80 -7.85 10.98
CA THR A 69 21.95 -7.88 12.44
C THR A 69 22.79 -6.70 12.91
N PRO A 70 22.29 -5.85 13.82
CA PRO A 70 23.07 -4.73 14.38
C PRO A 70 24.36 -5.17 15.08
N ARG A 71 24.45 -6.43 15.51
CA ARG A 71 25.68 -7.04 16.04
C ARG A 71 26.88 -6.87 15.09
N ASN A 72 26.68 -6.99 13.78
CA ASN A 72 27.76 -6.89 12.80
C ASN A 72 28.27 -5.44 12.62
N TYR A 73 27.56 -4.46 13.18
CA TYR A 73 27.87 -3.03 13.08
C TYR A 73 28.40 -2.45 14.39
N GLY A 74 28.77 -3.30 15.37
CA GLY A 74 29.40 -2.88 16.62
C GLY A 74 28.45 -2.66 17.80
N SER A 75 27.27 -3.30 17.80
CA SER A 75 26.31 -3.18 18.91
C SER A 75 26.90 -3.62 20.26
N ALA A 76 27.10 -2.66 21.17
CA ALA A 76 27.52 -2.90 22.55
C ALA A 76 26.36 -3.33 23.47
N ASP A 77 25.11 -3.05 23.08
CA ASP A 77 23.93 -3.37 23.88
C ASP A 77 23.52 -4.85 23.70
N ALA A 78 23.36 -5.55 24.82
CA ALA A 78 22.88 -6.94 24.82
C ALA A 78 21.47 -7.08 24.24
N ASP A 79 20.64 -6.04 24.36
CA ASP A 79 19.25 -6.02 23.90
C ASP A 79 19.11 -5.61 22.41
N PHE A 80 20.17 -5.08 21.79
CA PHE A 80 20.18 -4.65 20.38
C PHE A 80 21.09 -5.53 19.51
N GLN A 81 21.00 -6.84 19.70
CA GLN A 81 21.72 -7.80 18.85
C GLN A 81 20.96 -8.10 17.55
N PHE A 82 19.62 -8.01 17.61
CA PHE A 82 18.71 -8.16 16.48
C PHE A 82 17.84 -6.92 16.31
N PHE A 83 17.63 -6.51 15.06
CA PHE A 83 16.74 -5.39 14.78
C PHE A 83 15.29 -5.78 15.06
N HIS A 84 14.67 -5.09 16.01
CA HIS A 84 13.24 -5.18 16.29
C HIS A 84 12.68 -3.79 16.56
N LEU A 85 11.40 -3.58 16.26
CA LEU A 85 10.70 -2.35 16.62
C LEU A 85 10.00 -2.54 17.97
N PRO A 86 9.99 -1.52 18.86
CA PRO A 86 9.22 -1.55 20.09
C PRO A 86 7.73 -1.78 19.80
N VAL A 87 7.05 -2.51 20.68
CA VAL A 87 5.64 -2.88 20.50
C VAL A 87 4.76 -1.64 20.37
N LEU A 88 5.06 -0.60 21.15
CA LEU A 88 4.34 0.68 21.11
C LEU A 88 4.38 1.35 19.73
N MET A 89 5.55 1.37 19.08
CA MET A 89 5.70 1.97 17.74
C MET A 89 4.99 1.14 16.67
N PHE A 90 5.07 -0.19 16.79
CA PHE A 90 4.33 -1.10 15.92
C PHE A 90 2.80 -0.91 16.05
N MET A 91 2.30 -0.78 17.28
CA MET A 91 0.88 -0.49 17.58
C MET A 91 0.43 0.85 16.99
N LEU A 92 1.29 1.87 17.01
CA LEU A 92 0.97 3.17 16.39
C LEU A 92 0.88 3.07 14.87
N ILE A 93 1.79 2.33 14.22
CA ILE A 93 1.72 2.07 12.77
C ILE A 93 0.39 1.39 12.43
N THR A 94 0.06 0.28 13.11
CA THR A 94 -1.14 -0.50 12.78
C THR A 94 -2.42 0.28 13.06
N LEU A 95 -2.49 1.04 14.16
CA LEU A 95 -3.63 1.89 14.50
C LEU A 95 -3.89 2.96 13.43
N LEU A 96 -2.84 3.70 13.03
CA LEU A 96 -2.97 4.77 12.05
C LEU A 96 -3.29 4.24 10.64
N ASN A 97 -2.71 3.09 10.29
CA ASN A 97 -2.96 2.39 9.03
C ASN A 97 -4.42 1.89 8.95
N ASP A 98 -4.89 1.19 9.98
CA ASP A 98 -6.27 0.69 10.03
C ASP A 98 -7.31 1.82 10.04
N GLY A 99 -7.02 2.92 10.75
CA GLY A 99 -7.88 4.11 10.74
C GLY A 99 -8.04 4.70 9.33
N CYS A 100 -6.94 4.82 8.58
CA CYS A 100 -7.00 5.31 7.20
C CYS A 100 -7.69 4.31 6.27
N LEU A 101 -7.43 3.01 6.45
CA LEU A 101 -8.02 1.95 5.64
C LEU A 101 -9.55 1.94 5.67
N MET A 102 -10.18 2.25 6.82
CA MET A 102 -11.64 2.34 6.93
C MET A 102 -12.25 3.34 5.92
N THR A 103 -11.50 4.37 5.54
CA THR A 103 -11.98 5.40 4.61
C THR A 103 -12.00 4.96 3.15
N ILE A 104 -11.38 3.82 2.78
CA ILE A 104 -11.48 3.22 1.43
C ILE A 104 -12.94 2.87 1.09
N GLY A 105 -13.75 2.51 2.08
CA GLY A 105 -15.18 2.22 1.88
C GLY A 105 -15.94 3.38 1.25
N TYR A 106 -15.50 4.62 1.50
CA TYR A 106 -16.09 5.87 1.01
C TYR A 106 -15.35 6.47 -0.19
N ASP A 107 -14.44 5.70 -0.79
CA ASP A 107 -13.57 6.22 -1.83
C ASP A 107 -14.27 6.46 -3.18
N ARG A 108 -13.83 7.48 -3.91
CA ARG A 108 -14.25 7.73 -5.28
C ARG A 108 -13.57 6.73 -6.23
N VAL A 109 -14.36 5.85 -6.82
CA VAL A 109 -13.90 4.85 -7.81
C VAL A 109 -14.74 4.95 -9.10
N VAL A 110 -14.14 4.60 -10.23
CA VAL A 110 -14.80 4.66 -11.55
C VAL A 110 -15.26 3.25 -11.94
N PRO A 111 -16.57 2.96 -11.95
CA PRO A 111 -17.06 1.62 -12.20
C PRO A 111 -16.56 1.08 -13.55
N SER A 112 -16.20 -0.21 -13.56
CA SER A 112 -15.79 -0.88 -14.78
C SER A 112 -16.91 -0.91 -15.82
N LYS A 113 -16.56 -0.68 -17.08
CA LYS A 113 -17.49 -0.79 -18.22
C LYS A 113 -17.94 -2.24 -18.44
N LEU A 114 -17.02 -3.18 -18.22
CA LEU A 114 -17.25 -4.62 -18.37
C LEU A 114 -17.50 -5.28 -17.00
N PRO A 115 -18.29 -6.37 -16.96
CA PRO A 115 -18.46 -7.16 -15.74
C PRO A 115 -17.10 -7.74 -15.32
N GLN A 116 -16.65 -7.39 -14.12
CA GLN A 116 -15.41 -7.91 -13.56
C GLN A 116 -15.64 -9.24 -12.86
N ARG A 117 -14.68 -10.14 -12.96
CA ARG A 117 -14.63 -11.39 -12.20
C ARG A 117 -13.54 -11.30 -11.15
N TRP A 118 -13.68 -12.08 -10.09
CA TRP A 118 -12.70 -12.15 -9.02
C TRP A 118 -11.47 -12.94 -9.47
N ASN A 119 -10.45 -12.25 -9.97
CA ASN A 119 -9.17 -12.85 -10.35
C ASN A 119 -8.17 -12.71 -9.20
N LEU A 120 -8.30 -13.57 -8.20
CA LEU A 120 -7.41 -13.59 -7.02
C LEU A 120 -5.92 -13.69 -7.41
N PRO A 121 -5.49 -14.57 -8.34
CA PRO A 121 -4.10 -14.65 -8.75
C PRO A 121 -3.49 -13.32 -9.20
N VAL A 122 -4.23 -12.53 -9.99
CA VAL A 122 -3.79 -11.20 -10.43
C VAL A 122 -3.63 -10.25 -9.24
N VAL A 123 -4.62 -10.21 -8.33
CA VAL A 123 -4.57 -9.39 -7.11
C VAL A 123 -3.35 -9.76 -6.25
N PHE A 124 -3.10 -11.05 -6.04
CA PHE A 124 -1.94 -11.53 -5.28
C PHE A 124 -0.62 -11.18 -5.96
N THR A 125 -0.52 -11.34 -7.28
CA THR A 125 0.70 -11.03 -8.03
C THR A 125 1.06 -9.55 -7.91
N ILE A 126 0.09 -8.66 -8.07
CA ILE A 126 0.30 -7.20 -7.91
C ILE A 126 0.68 -6.88 -6.46
N ALA A 127 -0.01 -7.46 -5.48
CA ALA A 127 0.27 -7.22 -4.08
C ALA A 127 1.68 -7.69 -3.69
N ILE A 128 2.15 -8.83 -4.21
CA ILE A 128 3.52 -9.32 -4.00
C ILE A 128 4.54 -8.35 -4.61
N ILE A 129 4.30 -7.85 -5.82
CA ILE A 129 5.21 -6.89 -6.49
C ILE A 129 5.30 -5.58 -5.70
N LEU A 130 4.17 -5.04 -5.26
CA LEU A 130 4.14 -3.84 -4.41
C LEU A 130 4.88 -4.08 -3.08
N ALA A 131 4.62 -5.23 -2.44
CA ALA A 131 5.29 -5.62 -1.20
C ALA A 131 6.80 -5.78 -1.38
N ALA A 132 7.25 -6.35 -2.51
CA ALA A 132 8.67 -6.56 -2.78
C ALA A 132 9.43 -5.23 -2.89
N VAL A 133 8.89 -4.25 -3.63
CA VAL A 133 9.50 -2.91 -3.77
C VAL A 133 9.49 -2.16 -2.43
N ALA A 134 8.40 -2.22 -1.69
CA ALA A 134 8.31 -1.57 -0.39
C ALA A 134 9.21 -2.25 0.67
N CYS A 135 9.37 -3.56 0.60
CA CYS A 135 10.30 -4.33 1.44
C CYS A 135 11.75 -4.00 1.10
N SER A 136 12.13 -4.00 -0.18
CA SER A 136 13.49 -3.66 -0.60
C SER A 136 13.87 -2.24 -0.19
N SER A 137 12.94 -1.29 -0.30
CA SER A 137 13.18 0.09 0.17
C SER A 137 13.31 0.20 1.69
N SER A 138 12.60 -0.62 2.49
CA SER A 138 12.80 -0.66 3.95
C SER A 138 14.16 -1.26 4.31
N LEU A 139 14.55 -2.36 3.65
CA LEU A 139 15.83 -3.03 3.89
C LEU A 139 17.01 -2.14 3.52
N MET A 140 16.93 -1.47 2.37
CA MET A 140 17.96 -0.52 1.93
C MET A 140 18.09 0.65 2.92
N LEU A 141 16.97 1.16 3.45
CA LEU A 141 17.02 2.22 4.45
C LEU A 141 17.63 1.74 5.77
N LEU A 142 17.29 0.52 6.21
CA LEU A 142 17.88 -0.08 7.40
C LEU A 142 19.40 -0.25 7.24
N TRP A 143 19.85 -0.73 6.08
CA TRP A 143 21.27 -0.87 5.78
C TRP A 143 22.00 0.48 5.86
N ILE A 144 21.47 1.51 5.18
CA ILE A 144 22.04 2.88 5.20
C ILE A 144 22.04 3.46 6.63
N ALA A 145 20.99 3.20 7.43
CA ALA A 145 20.92 3.66 8.81
C ALA A 145 21.91 2.94 9.76
N LEU A 146 22.14 1.64 9.55
CA LEU A 146 23.13 0.87 10.31
C LEU A 146 24.57 1.27 9.96
N GLU A 147 24.87 1.52 8.69
CA GLU A 147 26.17 2.09 8.28
C GLU A 147 26.40 3.49 8.85
N GLY A 148 25.34 4.31 8.90
CA GLY A 148 25.40 5.65 9.50
C GLY A 148 25.56 5.65 11.02
N TRP A 149 25.33 4.51 11.67
CA TRP A 149 25.50 4.34 13.11
C TRP A 149 26.90 3.79 13.47
N GLY A 150 27.37 2.76 12.77
CA GLY A 150 28.65 2.10 13.08
C GLY A 150 29.85 3.04 12.95
N GLU A 151 30.64 3.18 14.01
CA GLU A 151 31.78 4.12 14.08
C GLU A 151 32.85 3.84 13.00
N GLU A 152 33.12 2.57 12.72
CA GLU A 152 34.10 2.16 11.70
C GLU A 152 33.58 2.33 10.26
N THR A 153 32.26 2.21 10.06
CA THR A 153 31.61 2.23 8.73
C THR A 153 31.16 3.64 8.32
N TYR A 154 30.90 4.51 9.30
CA TYR A 154 30.52 5.90 9.10
C TYR A 154 31.41 6.69 8.11
N PRO A 155 32.76 6.60 8.11
CA PRO A 155 33.60 7.37 7.18
C PRO A 155 33.37 7.06 5.69
N ASN A 156 32.84 5.89 5.34
CA ASN A 156 32.47 5.50 3.98
C ASN A 156 30.94 5.44 3.75
N SER A 157 30.15 5.83 4.75
CA SER A 157 28.70 5.71 4.72
C SER A 157 28.03 6.73 3.79
N TRP A 158 26.85 6.36 3.28
CA TRP A 158 25.99 7.27 2.52
C TRP A 158 25.61 8.53 3.33
N PHE A 159 25.50 8.43 4.65
CA PHE A 159 25.22 9.57 5.52
C PHE A 159 26.29 10.66 5.40
N LYS A 160 27.57 10.27 5.46
CA LYS A 160 28.67 11.22 5.32
C LYS A 160 28.78 11.77 3.91
N ALA A 161 28.56 10.94 2.88
CA ALA A 161 28.52 11.41 1.48
C ALA A 161 27.42 12.46 1.23
N LEU A 162 26.31 12.37 1.97
CA LEU A 162 25.20 13.32 1.95
C LEU A 162 25.37 14.49 2.94
N GLY A 163 26.47 14.56 3.69
CA GLY A 163 26.74 15.61 4.68
C GLY A 163 25.88 15.53 5.96
N LEU A 164 25.29 14.37 6.24
CA LEU A 164 24.51 14.12 7.45
C LEU A 164 25.42 13.66 8.60
N ALA A 165 25.03 14.01 9.83
CA ALA A 165 25.77 13.62 11.03
C ALA A 165 25.56 12.13 11.38
N GLN A 166 26.46 11.59 12.19
CA GLN A 166 26.39 10.20 12.65
C GLN A 166 25.09 9.94 13.40
N LEU A 167 24.44 8.82 13.08
CA LEU A 167 23.18 8.43 13.70
C LEU A 167 23.46 7.79 15.07
N LYS A 168 22.72 8.23 16.09
CA LYS A 168 22.61 7.48 17.34
C LYS A 168 21.69 6.28 17.13
N GLN A 169 21.93 5.19 17.87
CA GLN A 169 21.10 3.98 17.85
C GLN A 169 19.60 4.30 17.95
N GLY A 170 19.21 5.20 18.85
CA GLY A 170 17.80 5.53 19.05
C GLY A 170 17.14 6.23 17.87
N LYS A 171 17.92 6.88 17.00
CA LYS A 171 17.43 7.50 15.77
C LYS A 171 17.22 6.46 14.66
N VAL A 172 17.92 5.33 14.67
CA VAL A 172 17.73 4.26 13.67
C VAL A 172 16.33 3.66 13.79
N VAL A 173 15.90 3.35 15.01
CA VAL A 173 14.57 2.77 15.29
C VAL A 173 13.45 3.72 14.87
N THR A 174 13.56 4.99 15.26
CA THR A 174 12.53 6.01 14.96
C THR A 174 12.49 6.37 13.47
N LEU A 175 13.64 6.33 12.80
CA LEU A 175 13.74 6.53 11.35
C LEU A 175 13.03 5.42 10.58
N LEU A 176 13.20 4.17 11.00
CA LEU A 176 12.50 3.03 10.41
C LEU A 176 10.99 3.08 10.68
N TYR A 177 10.58 3.46 11.90
CA TYR A 177 9.17 3.71 12.21
C TYR A 177 8.54 4.73 11.25
N LEU A 178 9.20 5.88 11.05
CA LEU A 178 8.70 6.94 10.18
C LEU A 178 8.59 6.46 8.72
N LYS A 179 9.61 5.74 8.22
CA LYS A 179 9.58 5.19 6.87
C LYS A 179 8.43 4.23 6.67
N ILE A 180 8.27 3.24 7.56
CA ILE A 180 7.22 2.23 7.42
C ILE A 180 5.85 2.90 7.43
N SER A 181 5.62 3.83 8.36
CA SER A 181 4.36 4.56 8.44
C SER A 181 4.04 5.34 7.16
N ILE A 182 4.98 6.16 6.65
CA ILE A 182 4.76 6.93 5.41
C ILE A 182 4.59 6.00 4.20
N SER A 183 5.44 4.98 4.08
CA SER A 183 5.44 4.02 2.97
C SER A 183 4.10 3.29 2.86
N ASP A 184 3.48 2.92 3.98
CA ASP A 184 2.18 2.25 3.99
C ASP A 184 1.08 3.18 3.45
N PHE A 185 1.01 4.44 3.90
CA PHE A 185 0.03 5.40 3.37
C PHE A 185 0.26 5.71 1.88
N LEU A 186 1.51 5.81 1.43
CA LEU A 186 1.81 6.02 0.01
C LEU A 186 1.44 4.79 -0.83
N THR A 187 1.63 3.59 -0.30
CA THR A 187 1.24 2.33 -0.96
C THR A 187 -0.29 2.22 -1.10
N LEU A 188 -1.04 2.67 -0.10
CA LEU A 188 -2.51 2.79 -0.15
C LEU A 188 -2.98 3.64 -1.34
N PHE A 189 -2.29 4.75 -1.60
CA PHE A 189 -2.60 5.63 -2.71
C PHE A 189 -2.30 5.00 -4.07
N SER A 190 -1.19 4.27 -4.18
CA SER A 190 -0.82 3.58 -5.42
C SER A 190 -1.73 2.37 -5.72
N SER A 191 -2.15 1.61 -4.70
CA SER A 191 -3.01 0.42 -4.86
C SER A 191 -4.42 0.77 -5.34
N ARG A 192 -4.93 1.96 -5.00
CA ARG A 192 -6.26 2.45 -5.43
C ARG A 192 -6.43 2.60 -6.93
N THR A 193 -5.36 2.93 -7.64
CA THR A 193 -5.43 3.30 -9.07
C THR A 193 -5.31 2.10 -10.00
N GLY A 194 -5.17 0.88 -9.45
CA GLY A 194 -5.00 -0.36 -10.22
C GLY A 194 -3.83 -0.24 -11.19
N GLY A 195 -4.02 -0.67 -12.44
CA GLY A 195 -2.99 -0.59 -13.48
C GLY A 195 -2.72 0.80 -14.07
N ARG A 196 -3.39 1.84 -13.58
CA ARG A 196 -3.16 3.21 -14.04
C ARG A 196 -2.16 3.91 -13.12
N TRP A 197 -1.55 4.97 -13.66
CA TRP A 197 -0.73 5.88 -12.88
C TRP A 197 -1.53 6.51 -11.75
N PHE A 198 -0.85 6.78 -10.63
CA PHE A 198 -1.45 7.41 -9.47
C PHE A 198 -2.24 8.69 -9.81
N PHE A 199 -1.69 9.54 -10.69
CA PHE A 199 -2.27 10.84 -11.07
C PHE A 199 -3.59 10.77 -11.84
N THR A 200 -4.04 9.58 -12.25
CA THR A 200 -5.23 9.44 -13.10
C THR A 200 -6.55 9.57 -12.34
N MET A 201 -6.57 9.29 -11.04
CA MET A 201 -7.79 9.31 -10.23
C MET A 201 -7.54 10.01 -8.90
N ALA A 202 -8.23 11.14 -8.70
CA ALA A 202 -8.15 11.88 -7.46
C ALA A 202 -8.78 11.08 -6.29
N PRO A 203 -8.14 11.08 -5.11
CA PRO A 203 -8.68 10.39 -3.95
C PRO A 203 -9.99 11.02 -3.44
N GLY A 204 -10.86 10.20 -2.85
CA GLY A 204 -12.01 10.71 -2.10
C GLY A 204 -11.55 11.59 -0.93
N LEU A 205 -12.30 12.65 -0.65
CA LEU A 205 -11.94 13.65 0.37
C LEU A 205 -11.73 13.03 1.76
N VAL A 206 -12.56 12.05 2.13
CA VAL A 206 -12.46 11.36 3.43
C VAL A 206 -11.14 10.62 3.56
N LEU A 207 -10.69 9.91 2.51
CA LEU A 207 -9.39 9.26 2.51
C LEU A 207 -8.25 10.27 2.54
N LEU A 208 -8.34 11.34 1.76
CA LEU A 208 -7.29 12.35 1.73
C LEU A 208 -7.09 13.00 3.10
N ILE A 209 -8.18 13.41 3.76
CA ILE A 209 -8.14 14.00 5.09
C ILE A 209 -7.60 12.99 6.11
N GLY A 210 -8.09 11.75 6.07
CA GLY A 210 -7.60 10.67 6.95
C GLY A 210 -6.10 10.42 6.78
N ALA A 211 -5.63 10.33 5.54
CA ALA A 211 -4.21 10.13 5.24
C ALA A 211 -3.34 11.33 5.66
N ILE A 212 -3.81 12.57 5.45
CA ILE A 212 -3.08 13.77 5.89
C ILE A 212 -2.94 13.78 7.41
N ILE A 213 -4.03 13.49 8.14
CA ILE A 213 -4.00 13.41 9.61
C ILE A 213 -3.04 12.30 10.06
N SER A 214 -3.14 11.10 9.49
CA SER A 214 -2.27 9.98 9.88
C SER A 214 -0.80 10.22 9.56
N LEU A 215 -0.49 10.81 8.40
CA LEU A 215 0.88 11.19 8.01
C LEU A 215 1.43 12.30 8.91
N PHE A 216 0.59 13.28 9.26
CA PHE A 216 0.96 14.35 10.17
C PHE A 216 1.26 13.80 11.57
N VAL A 217 0.35 12.99 12.14
CA VAL A 217 0.55 12.35 13.45
C VAL A 217 1.80 11.48 13.44
N SER A 218 2.01 10.66 12.40
CA SER A 218 3.22 9.82 12.29
C SER A 218 4.50 10.65 12.26
N SER A 219 4.49 11.74 11.49
CA SER A 219 5.65 12.64 11.38
C SER A 219 5.92 13.39 12.68
N MET A 220 4.88 13.83 13.40
CA MET A 220 5.00 14.48 14.71
C MET A 220 5.53 13.52 15.78
N VAL A 221 4.96 12.32 15.84
CA VAL A 221 5.41 11.27 16.74
C VAL A 221 6.88 10.95 16.49
N ALA A 222 7.30 10.75 15.24
CA ALA A 222 8.70 10.44 14.93
C ALA A 222 9.66 11.61 15.17
N SER A 223 9.22 12.84 14.93
CA SER A 223 10.07 14.03 15.06
C SER A 223 10.31 14.40 16.53
N PHE A 224 9.27 14.37 17.36
CA PHE A 224 9.28 14.87 18.74
C PHE A 224 9.25 13.77 19.81
N TRP A 225 9.58 12.52 19.44
CA TRP A 225 9.53 11.37 20.34
C TRP A 225 10.49 11.48 21.52
N HIS A 226 10.01 11.58 22.78
CA HIS A 226 10.83 11.63 24.00
C HIS A 226 11.86 10.51 24.10
N THR A 227 13.09 10.88 24.50
CA THR A 227 14.19 9.94 24.66
C THR A 227 13.78 8.94 25.73
N SER A 228 13.43 7.75 25.28
CA SER A 228 12.78 6.73 26.09
C SER A 228 13.32 5.37 25.69
N ARG A 229 13.19 4.39 26.59
CA ARG A 229 13.55 3.00 26.33
C ARG A 229 12.32 2.08 26.33
N PRO A 230 11.37 2.23 25.38
CA PRO A 230 10.26 1.28 25.26
C PRO A 230 10.83 -0.11 24.94
N ASP A 231 10.45 -1.12 25.73
CA ASP A 231 10.96 -2.49 25.63
C ASP A 231 12.50 -2.61 25.69
N GLY A 232 13.17 -1.70 26.39
CA GLY A 232 14.64 -1.71 26.56
C GLY A 232 15.42 -1.10 25.39
N LEU A 233 14.76 -0.85 24.25
CA LEU A 233 15.37 -0.23 23.07
C LEU A 233 15.46 1.28 23.21
N LEU A 234 16.65 1.84 23.02
CA LEU A 234 16.82 3.29 22.96
C LEU A 234 16.04 3.85 21.76
N THR A 235 15.20 4.85 22.00
CA THR A 235 14.44 5.57 20.97
C THR A 235 14.58 7.07 21.20
N GLU A 236 14.87 7.82 20.14
CA GLU A 236 15.07 9.26 20.18
C GLU A 236 14.38 9.92 18.98
N GLY A 237 13.72 11.05 19.20
CA GLY A 237 13.08 11.82 18.14
C GLY A 237 14.07 12.26 17.07
N LEU A 238 13.68 12.14 15.79
CA LEU A 238 14.56 12.49 14.67
C LEU A 238 14.92 13.97 14.65
N ALA A 239 14.04 14.84 15.14
CA ALA A 239 14.26 16.28 15.12
C ALA A 239 15.17 16.76 16.27
N TRP A 240 15.58 15.88 17.19
CA TRP A 240 16.58 16.22 18.20
C TRP A 240 17.98 16.07 17.66
N GLY A 241 18.80 17.06 17.96
CA GLY A 241 20.15 17.21 17.45
C GLY A 241 20.60 18.66 17.52
N ASP A 242 21.90 18.83 17.78
CA ASP A 242 22.54 20.15 17.84
C ASP A 242 22.85 20.66 16.43
N THR A 243 23.10 19.75 15.49
CA THR A 243 23.41 20.07 14.10
C THR A 243 22.13 20.27 13.27
N ASN A 244 22.11 21.26 12.38
CA ASN A 244 21.01 21.48 11.43
C ASN A 244 20.73 20.24 10.55
N SER A 245 21.76 19.47 10.21
CA SER A 245 21.61 18.23 9.42
C SER A 245 20.84 17.14 10.16
N GLU A 246 20.94 17.06 11.49
CA GLU A 246 20.17 16.11 12.31
C GLU A 246 18.70 16.50 12.37
N ARG A 247 18.41 17.80 12.50
CA ARG A 247 17.02 18.30 12.57
C ARG A 247 16.23 18.07 11.28
N LEU A 248 16.93 17.95 10.14
CA LEU A 248 16.34 17.74 8.81
C LEU A 248 16.17 16.26 8.44
N LEU A 249 16.52 15.31 9.33
CA LEU A 249 16.34 13.88 9.09
C LEU A 249 14.89 13.47 8.75
N PRO A 250 13.82 14.01 9.39
CA PRO A 250 12.45 13.68 9.01
C PRO A 250 12.13 14.03 7.54
N LEU A 251 12.67 15.16 7.06
CA LEU A 251 12.48 15.59 5.66
C LEU A 251 13.23 14.68 4.70
N TRP A 252 14.43 14.23 5.06
CA TRP A 252 15.18 13.27 4.25
C TRP A 252 14.44 11.94 4.10
N VAL A 253 13.84 11.43 5.20
CA VAL A 253 12.99 10.23 5.15
C VAL A 253 11.77 10.43 4.26
N TRP A 254 11.14 11.61 4.33
CA TRP A 254 10.02 11.96 3.45
C TRP A 254 10.41 11.93 1.97
N ILE A 255 11.54 12.55 1.61
CA ILE A 255 12.06 12.54 0.24
C ILE A 255 12.34 11.11 -0.21
N TYR A 256 13.00 10.31 0.65
CA TYR A 256 13.27 8.90 0.39
C TYR A 256 11.98 8.12 0.10
N CYS A 257 10.95 8.29 0.94
CA CYS A 257 9.65 7.64 0.76
C CYS A 257 8.95 8.05 -0.54
N ILE A 258 8.97 9.34 -0.90
CA ILE A 258 8.36 9.84 -2.14
C ILE A 258 9.07 9.25 -3.37
N VAL A 259 10.41 9.22 -3.37
CA VAL A 259 11.19 8.66 -4.50
C VAL A 259 10.84 7.18 -4.69
N TRP A 260 10.88 6.39 -3.61
CA TRP A 260 10.53 4.98 -3.68
C TRP A 260 9.07 4.71 -4.02
N TRP A 261 8.17 5.58 -3.59
CA TRP A 261 6.77 5.51 -3.97
C TRP A 261 6.55 5.73 -5.47
N LEU A 262 7.27 6.67 -6.10
CA LEU A 262 7.22 6.86 -7.56
C LEU A 262 7.76 5.63 -8.31
N ILE A 263 8.85 5.04 -7.80
CA ILE A 263 9.39 3.78 -8.34
C ILE A 263 8.35 2.66 -8.22
N GLN A 264 7.72 2.55 -7.05
CA GLN A 264 6.68 1.55 -6.79
C GLN A 264 5.47 1.72 -7.72
N ASP A 265 5.01 2.95 -7.96
CA ASP A 265 3.91 3.23 -8.89
C ASP A 265 4.30 2.86 -10.34
N ALA A 266 5.54 3.17 -10.75
CA ALA A 266 6.05 2.81 -12.07
C ALA A 266 6.16 1.29 -12.27
N VAL A 267 6.69 0.57 -11.27
CA VAL A 267 6.79 -0.90 -11.29
C VAL A 267 5.40 -1.53 -11.33
N LYS A 268 4.44 -1.01 -10.56
CA LYS A 268 3.04 -1.45 -10.59
C LYS A 268 2.43 -1.29 -11.98
N VAL A 269 2.57 -0.12 -12.61
CA VAL A 269 2.06 0.12 -13.97
C VAL A 269 2.74 -0.79 -15.00
N GLY A 270 4.05 -0.98 -14.87
CA GLY A 270 4.81 -1.91 -15.70
C GLY A 270 4.33 -3.35 -15.57
N ALA A 271 4.12 -3.82 -14.34
CA ALA A 271 3.59 -5.15 -14.06
C ALA A 271 2.19 -5.36 -14.64
N HIS A 272 1.32 -4.35 -14.55
CA HIS A 272 0.00 -4.41 -15.16
C HIS A 272 0.05 -4.52 -16.68
N LYS A 273 0.88 -3.71 -17.34
CA LYS A 273 1.08 -3.81 -18.80
C LYS A 273 1.66 -5.16 -19.21
N LEU A 274 2.59 -5.69 -18.42
CA LEU A 274 3.18 -7.00 -18.68
C LEU A 274 2.15 -8.12 -18.55
N MET A 275 1.30 -8.09 -17.50
CA MET A 275 0.24 -9.07 -17.32
C MET A 275 -0.83 -8.99 -18.41
N GLU A 276 -1.16 -7.78 -18.88
CA GLU A 276 -2.06 -7.58 -20.02
C GLU A 276 -1.44 -8.12 -21.32
N TRP A 277 -0.14 -7.89 -21.54
CA TRP A 277 0.57 -8.36 -22.73
C TRP A 277 0.72 -9.89 -22.77
N MET A 278 1.06 -10.51 -21.64
CA MET A 278 1.25 -11.96 -21.54
C MET A 278 -0.05 -12.74 -21.29
N ASP A 279 -1.18 -12.05 -21.12
CA ASP A 279 -2.45 -12.60 -20.65
C ASP A 279 -2.30 -13.54 -19.42
N LEU A 280 -1.42 -13.13 -18.49
CA LEU A 280 -1.12 -13.90 -17.29
C LEU A 280 -2.41 -14.10 -16.48
N PHE A 281 -2.71 -15.36 -16.15
CA PHE A 281 -3.93 -15.79 -15.45
C PHE A 281 -5.25 -15.47 -16.18
N GLY A 282 -5.22 -15.23 -17.50
CA GLY A 282 -6.41 -14.89 -18.30
C GLY A 282 -6.98 -13.51 -17.95
N CYS A 283 -6.13 -12.57 -17.54
CA CYS A 283 -6.52 -11.21 -17.18
C CYS A 283 -7.26 -10.49 -18.32
N VAL A 284 -6.93 -10.79 -19.57
CA VAL A 284 -7.55 -10.24 -20.78
C VAL A 284 -8.48 -11.27 -21.40
N SER A 285 -8.03 -12.52 -21.61
CA SER A 285 -8.86 -13.53 -22.30
C SER A 285 -10.12 -13.88 -21.53
N LYS A 286 -10.09 -14.08 -20.20
CA LYS A 286 -11.31 -14.40 -19.44
C LYS A 286 -12.19 -13.17 -19.15
N ALA A 287 -11.62 -11.96 -19.15
CA ALA A 287 -12.38 -10.73 -18.93
C ALA A 287 -13.28 -10.37 -20.13
N TYR A 288 -12.86 -10.73 -21.36
CA TYR A 288 -13.62 -10.54 -22.60
C TYR A 288 -14.44 -11.77 -23.04
N GLY A 289 -14.53 -12.82 -22.21
CA GLY A 289 -15.31 -14.02 -22.53
C GLY A 289 -14.60 -15.03 -23.43
N GLY A 290 -13.27 -15.02 -23.45
CA GLY A 290 -12.43 -16.02 -24.11
C GLY A 290 -12.08 -15.73 -25.57
N LYS A 291 -12.55 -14.61 -26.13
CA LYS A 291 -12.18 -14.17 -27.48
C LYS A 291 -11.23 -12.98 -27.39
N VAL A 292 -10.05 -13.14 -27.96
CA VAL A 292 -9.09 -12.04 -28.20
C VAL A 292 -9.83 -10.94 -28.97
N VAL A 293 -9.52 -9.67 -28.72
CA VAL A 293 -10.15 -8.52 -29.40
C VAL A 293 -10.18 -8.71 -30.93
N GLU A 294 -9.13 -9.31 -31.49
CA GLU A 294 -9.04 -9.70 -32.90
C GLU A 294 -10.14 -10.67 -33.33
N GLN A 295 -10.41 -11.74 -32.58
CA GLN A 295 -11.47 -12.70 -32.91
C GLN A 295 -12.88 -12.10 -32.84
N TYR A 296 -13.12 -11.10 -31.98
CA TYR A 296 -14.42 -10.42 -31.92
C TYR A 296 -14.61 -9.48 -33.12
N MET A 297 -13.53 -8.78 -33.52
CA MET A 297 -13.54 -7.90 -34.69
C MET A 297 -13.67 -8.71 -35.99
N GLU A 298 -12.97 -9.84 -36.10
CA GLU A 298 -13.06 -10.75 -37.23
C GLU A 298 -14.47 -11.37 -37.34
N ASN A 299 -15.05 -11.86 -36.24
CA ASN A 299 -16.42 -12.38 -36.23
C ASN A 299 -17.47 -11.33 -36.63
N LYS A 300 -17.27 -10.06 -36.25
CA LYS A 300 -18.18 -8.96 -36.61
C LYS A 300 -18.07 -8.53 -38.08
N ILE A 301 -16.92 -8.77 -38.72
CA ILE A 301 -16.73 -8.53 -40.16
C ILE A 301 -17.33 -9.68 -40.98
N THR A 302 -17.36 -10.90 -40.43
CA THR A 302 -17.88 -12.09 -41.12
C THR A 302 -19.36 -12.37 -40.93
N GLU A 303 -20.06 -11.68 -40.01
CA GLU A 303 -21.51 -11.80 -39.88
C GLU A 303 -22.22 -11.03 -41.01
N PRO A 304 -22.96 -11.69 -41.92
CA PRO A 304 -23.80 -10.99 -42.88
C PRO A 304 -24.89 -10.24 -42.12
N ALA A 305 -25.06 -8.95 -42.44
CA ALA A 305 -26.16 -8.14 -41.95
C ALA A 305 -27.49 -8.77 -42.41
N ASN A 306 -28.16 -9.46 -41.49
CA ASN A 306 -29.55 -9.88 -41.61
C ASN A 306 -30.45 -8.96 -40.79
#